data_AF-A0A554LBL4-F1
#
_entry.id   AF-A0A554LBL4-F1
#
_cell.length_a   1.000
_cell.length_b   1.000
_cell.length_c   1.000
_cell.angle_alpha   90.00
_cell.angle_beta   90.00
_cell.angle_gamma   90.00
#
_symmetry.space_group_name_H-M   'P 1'
#
loop_
_entity.id
_entity.type
_entity.pdbx_description
1 polymer ?
#
loop_
_entity_poly.entity_id
_entity_poly.type
_entity_poly.pdbx_seq_one_letter_code
_entity_poly.pdbx_strand_id
1 'polypeptide(L)'
;MKFKFLNLLILIFISSFLVFPLVVSAVDYLPLVSCGLKSQDNPNTPGIEGACTRCDLFRLADNVIHFILEGLVPPVAAVLFIAAGLMIVLAGANPGLYAKGIAIFKTTFWGLVIILASWMIVNTFIQSFGPDKAKGSWFRFTCTDTGITGPGGIGVPPSPLCFDPAALASQYGVPSSPTNAPELNQLISCVNSRLGNFIDQSQIYTYERQNDLCNYTRGQPVCGACAHLINSCHYGGVGGTTGAQAVDFNAQGISEQELYQRLQNISSVCNFGYILFEGTSTHVSTQTCTGN
;
A
#
# COMPACT_ATOMS: atom_id res chain seq x y z
N MET A 1 16.69 -33.97 -34.39
CA MET A 1 16.07 -33.77 -33.05
C MET A 1 16.39 -32.41 -32.43
N LYS A 2 17.62 -31.89 -32.51
CA LYS A 2 18.04 -30.58 -31.93
C LYS A 2 17.29 -29.35 -32.48
N PHE A 3 16.94 -29.34 -33.77
CA PHE A 3 16.26 -28.20 -34.41
C PHE A 3 14.82 -27.96 -33.90
N LYS A 4 14.09 -29.03 -33.54
CA LYS A 4 12.73 -28.94 -32.99
C LYS A 4 12.72 -28.46 -31.54
N PHE A 5 13.74 -28.83 -30.77
CA PHE A 5 13.90 -28.43 -29.36
C PHE A 5 14.28 -26.95 -29.23
N LEU A 6 15.14 -26.45 -30.13
CA LEU A 6 15.50 -25.03 -30.20
C LEU A 6 14.29 -24.15 -30.55
N ASN A 7 13.49 -24.55 -31.55
CA ASN A 7 12.29 -23.81 -31.92
C ASN A 7 11.23 -23.81 -30.81
N LEU A 8 11.12 -24.90 -30.03
CA LEU A 8 10.23 -24.96 -28.87
C LEU A 8 10.67 -24.01 -27.75
N LEU A 9 11.98 -23.91 -27.46
CA LEU A 9 12.51 -22.97 -26.47
C LEU A 9 12.33 -21.51 -26.90
N ILE A 10 12.51 -21.20 -28.18
CA ILE A 10 12.27 -19.86 -28.73
C ILE A 10 10.79 -19.50 -28.62
N LEU A 11 9.87 -20.43 -28.92
CA LEU A 11 8.42 -20.21 -28.78
C LEU A 11 7.99 -20.01 -27.32
N ILE A 12 8.56 -20.76 -26.38
CA ILE A 12 8.30 -20.58 -24.94
C ILE A 12 8.82 -19.23 -24.47
N PHE A 13 10.02 -18.83 -24.93
CA PHE A 13 10.62 -17.54 -24.58
C PHE A 13 9.82 -16.36 -25.14
N ILE A 14 9.41 -16.41 -26.41
CA ILE A 14 8.57 -15.39 -27.05
C ILE A 14 7.19 -15.32 -26.39
N SER A 15 6.58 -16.46 -26.08
CA SER A 15 5.31 -16.53 -25.36
C SER A 15 5.44 -15.94 -23.95
N SER A 16 6.49 -16.30 -23.20
CA SER A 16 6.76 -15.73 -21.88
C SER A 16 7.01 -14.22 -21.94
N PHE A 17 7.71 -13.73 -22.97
CA PHE A 17 7.99 -12.30 -23.16
C PHE A 17 6.77 -11.50 -23.62
N LEU A 18 5.85 -12.12 -24.38
CA LEU A 18 4.59 -11.53 -24.82
C LEU A 18 3.50 -11.56 -23.72
N VAL A 19 3.58 -12.52 -22.80
CA VAL A 19 2.67 -12.62 -21.63
C VAL A 19 3.17 -11.77 -20.46
N PHE A 20 4.48 -11.46 -20.38
CA PHE A 20 5.07 -10.58 -19.37
C PHE A 20 4.40 -9.19 -19.27
N PRO A 21 4.10 -8.46 -20.37
CA PRO A 21 3.36 -7.20 -20.28
C PRO A 21 1.89 -7.36 -19.85
N LEU A 22 1.31 -8.57 -19.88
CA LEU A 22 -0.06 -8.81 -19.40
C LEU A 22 -0.13 -8.97 -17.87
N VAL A 23 1.00 -9.24 -17.20
CA VAL A 23 1.10 -9.24 -15.73
C VAL A 23 1.75 -7.96 -15.19
N VAL A 24 2.39 -7.16 -16.05
CA VAL A 24 2.82 -5.80 -15.73
C VAL A 24 1.64 -4.87 -15.96
N SER A 25 0.73 -4.83 -14.99
CA SER A 25 -0.11 -3.65 -14.79
C SER A 25 0.84 -2.45 -14.71
N ALA A 26 0.55 -1.36 -15.45
CA ALA A 26 1.17 -0.08 -15.14
C ALA A 26 0.96 0.15 -13.63
N VAL A 27 2.06 0.26 -12.88
CA VAL A 27 2.00 0.31 -11.42
C VAL A 27 1.45 1.68 -11.04
N ASP A 28 0.13 1.81 -11.03
CA ASP A 28 -0.58 2.98 -10.49
C ASP A 28 -0.34 3.15 -8.97
N TYR A 29 0.31 2.16 -8.34
CA TYR A 29 0.53 2.09 -6.89
C TYR A 29 1.65 2.98 -6.34
N LEU A 30 2.50 3.60 -7.17
CA LEU A 30 3.62 4.44 -6.71
C LEU A 30 3.86 5.61 -7.67
N PRO A 31 3.15 6.75 -7.54
CA PRO A 31 3.58 7.96 -8.21
C PRO A 31 5.00 8.30 -7.72
N LEU A 32 6.02 8.17 -8.59
CA LEU A 32 7.42 8.49 -8.24
C LEU A 32 7.48 9.87 -7.58
N VAL A 33 6.79 10.84 -8.18
CA VAL A 33 6.61 12.19 -7.65
C VAL A 33 5.28 12.25 -6.90
N SER A 34 5.34 12.43 -5.58
CA SER A 34 4.15 12.42 -4.72
C SER A 34 3.44 13.77 -4.57
N CYS A 35 3.94 14.86 -5.15
CA CYS A 35 3.41 16.22 -4.96
C CYS A 35 3.47 17.07 -6.24
N GLY A 36 2.75 18.19 -6.27
CA GLY A 36 2.80 19.16 -7.38
C GLY A 36 2.11 18.69 -8.67
N LEU A 37 1.33 17.62 -8.61
CA LEU A 37 0.52 17.12 -9.73
C LEU A 37 -0.84 17.83 -9.73
N LYS A 38 -1.28 18.32 -10.89
CA LYS A 38 -2.64 18.90 -11.03
C LYS A 38 -3.66 17.76 -11.15
N SER A 39 -4.83 17.90 -10.52
CA SER A 39 -5.88 16.87 -10.47
C SER A 39 -6.52 16.49 -11.83
N GLN A 40 -5.99 16.97 -12.96
CA GLN A 40 -6.58 16.80 -14.29
C GLN A 40 -5.99 15.67 -15.13
N ASP A 41 -4.90 15.03 -14.70
CA ASP A 41 -4.20 14.03 -15.53
C ASP A 41 -4.59 12.56 -15.24
N ASN A 42 -5.21 12.26 -14.08
CA ASN A 42 -5.71 10.91 -13.77
C ASN A 42 -6.73 10.94 -12.60
N PRO A 43 -7.98 10.44 -12.78
CA PRO A 43 -9.02 10.43 -11.75
C PRO A 43 -8.78 9.44 -10.59
N ASN A 44 -7.79 8.55 -10.71
CA ASN A 44 -7.43 7.57 -9.67
C ASN A 44 -6.20 7.97 -8.84
N THR A 45 -5.54 9.10 -9.17
CA THR A 45 -4.54 9.67 -8.28
C THR A 45 -5.24 10.71 -7.42
N PRO A 46 -5.21 10.63 -6.07
CA PRO A 46 -5.62 11.76 -5.26
C PRO A 46 -4.73 12.92 -5.68
N GLY A 47 -5.30 13.88 -6.43
CA GLY A 47 -4.58 15.06 -6.87
C GLY A 47 -4.04 15.73 -5.63
N ILE A 48 -2.72 15.67 -5.43
CA ILE A 48 -2.06 16.46 -4.38
C ILE A 48 -1.95 17.87 -4.96
N GLU A 49 -3.08 18.57 -4.99
CA GLU A 49 -3.15 20.01 -5.22
C GLU A 49 -2.55 20.71 -4.00
N GLY A 50 -1.22 20.63 -3.89
CA GLY A 50 -0.47 21.14 -2.75
C GLY A 50 0.99 21.38 -3.12
N ALA A 51 1.54 22.46 -2.57
CA ALA A 51 2.97 22.74 -2.66
C ALA A 51 3.76 21.59 -2.02
N CYS A 52 4.85 21.16 -2.67
CA CYS A 52 5.70 20.10 -2.16
C CYS A 52 6.32 20.48 -0.81
N THR A 53 6.23 19.57 0.15
CA THR A 53 6.86 19.70 1.46
C THR A 53 8.25 19.08 1.48
N ARG A 54 8.98 19.26 2.58
CA ARG A 54 10.26 18.55 2.78
C ARG A 54 10.04 17.04 2.95
N CYS A 55 8.91 16.64 3.54
CA CYS A 55 8.55 15.23 3.63
C CYS A 55 8.33 14.58 2.25
N ASP A 56 7.80 15.33 1.27
CA ASP A 56 7.60 14.81 -0.09
C ASP A 56 8.93 14.53 -0.81
N LEU A 57 10.00 15.26 -0.48
CA LEU A 57 11.35 14.96 -0.99
C LEU A 57 11.86 13.60 -0.49
N PHE A 58 11.64 13.30 0.79
CA PHE A 58 12.02 12.01 1.36
C PHE A 58 11.13 10.87 0.84
N ARG A 59 9.83 11.11 0.64
CA ARG A 59 8.93 10.16 -0.03
C ARG A 59 9.34 9.89 -1.46
N LEU A 60 9.74 10.90 -2.23
CA LEU A 60 10.29 10.71 -3.57
C LEU A 60 11.52 9.80 -3.54
N ALA A 61 12.44 10.04 -2.60
CA ALA A 61 13.63 9.18 -2.46
C ALA A 61 13.25 7.73 -2.14
N ASP A 62 12.28 7.52 -1.24
CA ASP A 62 11.76 6.20 -0.90
C ASP A 62 11.10 5.51 -2.10
N ASN A 63 10.24 6.22 -2.83
CA ASN A 63 9.58 5.72 -4.04
C ASN A 63 10.60 5.35 -5.13
N VAL A 64 11.66 6.14 -5.29
CA VAL A 64 12.76 5.85 -6.24
C VAL A 64 13.51 4.58 -5.83
N ILE A 65 13.80 4.40 -4.54
CA ILE A 65 14.47 3.19 -4.06
C ILE A 65 13.61 1.95 -4.32
N HIS A 66 12.32 1.99 -3.98
CA HIS A 66 11.40 0.88 -4.24
C HIS A 66 11.26 0.61 -5.74
N PHE A 67 11.11 1.66 -6.56
CA PHE A 67 11.06 1.51 -8.01
C PHE A 67 12.32 0.86 -8.58
N ILE A 68 13.51 1.27 -8.12
CA ILE A 68 14.76 0.68 -8.60
C ILE A 68 14.89 -0.76 -8.12
N LEU A 69 14.73 -1.02 -6.83
CA LEU A 69 15.05 -2.32 -6.23
C LEU A 69 14.00 -3.41 -6.52
N GLU A 70 12.73 -3.05 -6.52
CA GLU A 70 11.62 -4.00 -6.69
C GLU A 70 11.04 -3.94 -8.11
N GLY A 71 11.01 -2.74 -8.71
CA GLY A 71 10.48 -2.55 -10.07
C GLY A 71 11.49 -2.84 -11.17
N LEU A 72 12.69 -2.26 -11.10
CA LEU A 72 13.64 -2.23 -12.23
C LEU A 72 14.72 -3.32 -12.17
N VAL A 73 15.34 -3.53 -11.00
CA VAL A 73 16.48 -4.43 -10.84
C VAL A 73 16.11 -5.88 -11.20
N PRO A 74 15.00 -6.48 -10.74
CA PRO A 74 14.65 -7.86 -11.06
C PRO A 74 14.46 -8.13 -12.57
N PRO A 75 13.66 -7.36 -13.33
CA PRO A 75 13.51 -7.61 -14.76
C PRO A 75 14.80 -7.35 -15.54
N VAL A 76 15.56 -6.29 -15.20
CA VAL A 76 16.83 -6.00 -15.87
C VAL A 76 17.85 -7.12 -15.63
N ALA A 77 17.98 -7.59 -14.39
CA ALA A 77 18.88 -8.70 -14.06
C ALA A 77 18.48 -9.99 -14.79
N ALA A 78 17.18 -10.30 -14.86
CA ALA A 78 16.68 -11.45 -15.60
C ALA A 78 17.09 -11.39 -17.08
N VAL A 79 16.87 -10.26 -17.74
CA VAL A 79 17.27 -10.05 -19.15
C VAL A 79 18.78 -10.21 -19.33
N LEU A 80 19.60 -9.65 -18.43
CA LEU A 80 21.05 -9.76 -18.51
C LEU A 80 21.55 -11.21 -18.33
N PHE A 81 20.97 -11.96 -17.39
CA PHE A 81 21.31 -13.38 -17.21
C PHE A 81 20.91 -14.22 -18.42
N ILE A 82 19.72 -13.99 -19.00
CA ILE A 82 19.28 -14.67 -20.22
C ILE A 82 20.22 -14.34 -21.38
N ALA A 83 20.54 -13.06 -21.60
CA ALA A 83 21.44 -12.63 -22.67
C ALA A 83 22.83 -13.25 -22.50
N ALA A 84 23.36 -13.27 -21.28
CA ALA A 84 24.62 -13.94 -20.97
C ALA A 84 24.57 -15.44 -21.28
N GLY A 85 23.50 -16.14 -20.89
CA GLY A 85 23.28 -17.55 -21.17
C GLY A 85 23.24 -17.85 -22.67
N LEU A 86 22.52 -17.03 -23.45
CA LEU A 86 22.45 -17.16 -24.90
C LEU A 86 23.82 -16.97 -25.56
N MET A 87 24.61 -15.98 -25.14
CA MET A 87 25.97 -15.77 -25.67
C MET A 87 26.88 -16.96 -25.39
N ILE A 88 26.78 -17.57 -24.20
CA ILE A 88 27.57 -18.75 -23.84
C ILE A 88 27.19 -19.95 -24.71
N VAL A 89 25.89 -20.21 -24.92
CA VAL A 89 25.42 -21.32 -25.77
C VAL A 89 25.80 -21.12 -27.24
N LEU A 90 25.78 -19.89 -27.73
CA LEU A 90 26.12 -19.55 -29.12
C LEU A 90 27.64 -19.41 -29.36
N ALA A 91 28.47 -19.60 -28.34
CA ALA A 91 29.92 -19.48 -28.46
C ALA A 91 30.54 -20.47 -29.46
N GLY A 92 29.85 -21.57 -29.78
CA GLY A 92 30.28 -22.51 -30.82
C GLY A 92 30.36 -21.87 -32.22
N ALA A 93 29.57 -20.83 -32.50
CA ALA A 93 29.60 -20.10 -33.77
C ALA A 93 30.58 -18.91 -33.77
N ASN A 94 30.86 -18.35 -32.58
CA ASN A 94 31.82 -17.27 -32.40
C ASN A 94 32.48 -17.40 -31.01
N PRO A 95 33.74 -17.84 -30.93
CA PRO A 95 34.44 -18.05 -29.66
C PRO A 95 34.48 -16.81 -28.75
N GLY A 96 34.43 -15.60 -29.33
CA GLY A 96 34.41 -14.35 -28.57
C GLY A 96 33.15 -14.14 -27.73
N LEU A 97 32.05 -14.84 -28.03
CA LEU A 97 30.79 -14.73 -27.27
C LEU A 97 30.88 -15.39 -25.90
N TYR A 98 31.72 -16.43 -25.73
CA TYR A 98 31.89 -17.07 -24.44
C TYR A 98 32.42 -16.10 -23.39
N ALA A 99 33.52 -15.41 -23.72
CA ALA A 99 34.14 -14.44 -22.83
C ALA A 99 33.18 -13.29 -22.47
N LYS A 100 32.42 -12.79 -23.45
CA LYS A 100 31.42 -11.74 -23.23
C LYS A 100 30.28 -12.21 -22.33
N GLY A 101 29.72 -13.39 -22.60
CA GLY A 101 28.62 -13.95 -21.80
C GLY A 101 29.02 -14.19 -20.34
N ILE A 102 30.20 -14.76 -20.11
CA ILE A 102 30.73 -14.94 -18.74
C ILE A 102 30.98 -13.61 -18.04
N ALA A 103 31.49 -12.60 -18.76
CA ALA A 103 31.68 -11.27 -18.19
C ALA A 103 30.34 -10.66 -17.74
N ILE A 104 29.32 -10.64 -18.60
CA ILE A 104 27.98 -10.11 -18.27
C ILE A 104 27.38 -10.87 -17.09
N PHE A 105 27.46 -12.21 -17.09
CA PHE A 105 26.95 -13.04 -16.01
C PHE A 105 27.59 -12.68 -14.66
N LYS A 106 28.93 -12.64 -14.60
CA LYS A 106 29.66 -12.33 -13.37
C LYS A 106 29.41 -10.91 -12.90
N THR A 107 29.40 -9.93 -13.80
CA THR A 107 29.12 -8.53 -13.45
C THR A 107 27.71 -8.37 -12.88
N THR A 108 26.71 -9.00 -13.50
CA THR A 108 25.32 -8.96 -13.03
C THR A 108 25.18 -9.65 -11.68
N PHE A 109 25.78 -10.85 -11.53
CA PHE A 109 25.77 -11.61 -10.28
C PHE A 109 26.39 -10.80 -9.12
N TRP A 110 27.58 -10.25 -9.31
CA TRP A 110 28.24 -9.46 -8.27
C TRP A 110 27.50 -8.15 -7.97
N GLY A 111 26.87 -7.52 -8.97
CA GLY A 111 26.00 -6.37 -8.74
C GLY A 111 24.85 -6.68 -7.79
N LEU A 112 24.14 -7.80 -8.00
CA LEU A 112 23.07 -8.25 -7.11
C LEU A 112 23.58 -8.60 -5.71
N VAL A 113 24.71 -9.31 -5.62
CA VAL A 113 25.34 -9.64 -4.34
C VAL A 113 25.67 -8.37 -3.55
N ILE A 114 26.23 -7.34 -4.20
CA ILE A 114 26.56 -6.08 -3.54
C ILE A 114 25.31 -5.37 -3.04
N ILE A 115 24.24 -5.29 -3.83
CA ILE A 115 22.98 -4.62 -3.43
C ILE A 115 22.39 -5.32 -2.20
N LEU A 116 22.25 -6.65 -2.24
CA LEU A 116 21.67 -7.44 -1.15
C LEU A 116 22.57 -7.42 0.11
N ALA A 117 23.88 -7.53 -0.08
CA ALA A 117 24.84 -7.46 1.03
C ALA A 117 24.83 -6.08 1.68
N SER A 118 24.71 -5.00 0.90
CA SER A 118 24.64 -3.63 1.43
C SER A 118 23.44 -3.47 2.38
N TRP A 119 22.26 -3.94 1.95
CA TRP A 119 21.07 -3.91 2.81
C TRP A 119 21.28 -4.76 4.07
N MET A 120 21.79 -5.97 3.92
CA MET A 120 22.03 -6.88 5.05
C MET A 120 23.01 -6.29 6.08
N ILE A 121 24.13 -5.71 5.62
CA ILE A 121 25.15 -5.12 6.47
C ILE A 121 24.58 -3.92 7.25
N VAL A 122 23.93 -2.98 6.56
CA VAL A 122 23.33 -1.80 7.20
C VAL A 122 22.25 -2.22 8.20
N ASN A 123 21.39 -3.15 7.80
CA ASN A 123 20.32 -3.66 8.66
C ASN A 123 20.88 -4.35 9.92
N THR A 124 21.92 -5.17 9.77
CA THR A 124 22.57 -5.85 10.89
C THR A 124 23.19 -4.83 11.85
N PHE A 125 23.92 -3.86 11.30
CA PHE A 125 24.56 -2.81 12.09
C PHE A 125 23.54 -2.00 12.90
N ILE A 126 22.44 -1.55 12.28
CA ILE A 126 21.40 -0.78 12.96
C ILE A 126 20.66 -1.62 14.00
N GLN A 127 20.43 -2.91 13.73
CA GLN A 127 19.79 -3.78 14.72
C GLN A 127 20.69 -4.02 15.95
N SER A 128 22.02 -4.12 15.75
CA SER A 128 22.98 -4.33 16.84
C SER A 128 23.25 -3.06 17.66
N PHE A 129 23.38 -1.91 16.99
CA PHE A 129 23.92 -0.69 17.61
C PHE A 129 23.00 0.53 17.52
N GLY A 130 21.92 0.45 16.75
CA GLY A 130 20.99 1.55 16.55
C GLY A 130 20.09 1.81 17.76
N PRO A 131 19.48 3.01 17.84
CA PRO A 131 18.48 3.31 18.85
C PRO A 131 17.23 2.44 18.66
N ASP A 132 16.51 2.11 19.74
CA ASP A 132 15.39 1.15 19.69
C ASP A 132 14.32 1.53 18.66
N LYS A 133 14.05 2.82 18.50
CA LYS A 133 13.13 3.37 17.50
C LYS A 133 13.51 3.12 16.04
N ALA A 134 14.77 2.76 15.75
CA ALA A 134 15.26 2.44 14.41
C ALA A 134 15.38 0.93 14.16
N LYS A 135 15.32 0.10 15.20
CA LYS A 135 15.45 -1.35 15.06
C LYS A 135 14.21 -1.92 14.35
N GLY A 136 14.42 -2.58 13.21
CA GLY A 136 13.34 -3.16 12.40
C GLY A 136 12.52 -2.16 11.58
N SER A 137 12.80 -0.86 11.67
CA SER A 137 12.02 0.20 11.02
C SER A 137 12.88 1.27 10.33
N TRP A 138 14.21 1.19 10.38
CA TRP A 138 15.10 2.23 9.82
C TRP A 138 14.93 2.47 8.31
N PHE A 139 14.44 1.47 7.58
CA PHE A 139 14.12 1.56 6.15
C PHE A 139 12.72 2.13 5.89
N ARG A 140 11.95 2.42 6.94
CA ARG A 140 10.65 3.08 6.86
C ARG A 140 10.80 4.54 7.27
N PHE A 141 10.52 5.44 6.33
CA PHE A 141 10.60 6.87 6.58
C PHE A 141 9.24 7.41 7.02
N THR A 142 9.07 7.60 8.34
CA THR A 142 7.95 8.36 8.87
C THR A 142 8.37 9.82 9.00
N CYS A 143 8.04 10.62 7.99
CA CYS A 143 8.24 12.06 8.07
C CYS A 143 7.00 12.70 8.69
N THR A 144 7.19 13.32 9.86
CA THR A 144 6.20 14.19 10.49
C THR A 144 6.68 15.61 10.31
N ASP A 145 6.12 16.33 9.34
CA ASP A 145 6.28 17.78 9.32
C ASP A 145 5.54 18.32 10.54
N THR A 146 6.25 18.46 11.65
CA THR A 146 5.87 19.47 12.65
C THR A 146 6.01 20.78 11.91
N GLY A 147 4.88 21.31 11.42
CA GLY A 147 4.86 22.50 10.59
C GLY A 147 5.61 23.63 11.25
N ILE A 148 6.90 23.79 10.91
CA ILE A 148 7.61 25.03 11.16
C ILE A 148 7.07 25.98 10.12
N THR A 149 6.12 26.78 10.60
CA THR A 149 5.66 28.07 10.09
C THR A 149 6.82 28.84 9.45
N GLY A 150 7.01 28.65 8.15
CA GLY A 150 7.82 29.53 7.30
C GLY A 150 7.01 30.79 6.97
N PRO A 151 7.63 31.98 6.94
CA PRO A 151 6.92 33.25 6.81
C PRO A 151 6.36 33.37 5.39
N GLY A 152 5.05 33.13 5.25
CA GLY A 152 4.33 33.36 3.98
C GLY A 152 3.27 32.33 3.63
N GLY A 153 3.26 31.15 4.27
CA GLY A 153 2.14 30.23 4.20
C GLY A 153 1.21 30.49 5.38
N ILE A 154 -0.03 30.91 5.13
CA ILE A 154 -1.07 31.03 6.15
C ILE A 154 -1.45 29.61 6.59
N GLY A 155 -0.60 28.99 7.41
CA GLY A 155 -0.98 27.85 8.21
C GLY A 155 -2.10 28.31 9.12
N VAL A 156 -3.32 27.88 8.84
CA VAL A 156 -4.41 28.00 9.80
C VAL A 156 -3.90 27.28 11.06
N PRO A 157 -3.82 27.93 12.23
CA PRO A 157 -3.53 27.22 13.47
C PRO A 157 -4.47 26.02 13.59
N PRO A 158 -4.10 24.89 14.23
CA PRO A 158 -5.10 23.89 14.57
C PRO A 158 -6.23 24.66 15.25
N SER A 159 -7.41 24.62 14.63
CA SER A 159 -8.55 25.39 15.12
C SER A 159 -8.66 25.14 16.61
N PRO A 160 -9.03 26.12 17.46
CA PRO A 160 -9.33 25.87 18.87
C PRO A 160 -10.24 24.64 19.09
N LEU A 161 -11.04 24.30 18.06
CA LEU A 161 -11.87 23.11 17.96
C LEU A 161 -11.12 21.77 18.06
N CYS A 162 -9.84 21.67 17.70
CA CYS A 162 -9.06 20.43 17.87
C CYS A 162 -8.81 20.07 19.35
N PHE A 163 -8.99 21.03 20.27
CA PHE A 163 -8.94 20.81 21.71
C PHE A 163 -10.33 20.63 22.33
N ASP A 164 -11.39 20.71 21.52
CA ASP A 164 -12.80 20.52 21.91
C ASP A 164 -13.48 19.53 20.96
N PRO A 165 -13.33 18.21 21.19
CA PRO A 165 -13.91 17.16 20.35
C PRO A 165 -15.43 17.27 20.18
N ALA A 166 -16.14 17.80 21.18
CA ALA A 166 -17.59 17.94 21.11
C ALA A 166 -17.99 19.07 20.14
N ALA A 167 -17.30 20.22 20.21
CA ALA A 167 -17.50 21.29 19.26
C ALA A 167 -17.05 20.91 17.84
N LEU A 168 -15.97 20.13 17.72
CA LEU A 168 -15.51 19.58 16.44
C LEU A 168 -16.54 18.61 15.84
N ALA A 169 -17.07 17.68 16.64
CA ALA A 169 -18.12 16.77 16.19
C ALA A 169 -19.39 17.53 15.73
N SER A 170 -19.77 18.59 16.46
CA SER A 170 -20.90 19.45 16.08
C SER A 170 -20.65 20.19 14.78
N GLN A 171 -19.42 20.67 14.53
CA GLN A 171 -19.05 21.35 13.28
C GLN A 171 -19.20 20.43 12.06
N TYR A 172 -18.82 19.16 12.20
CA TYR A 172 -18.82 18.17 11.11
C TYR A 172 -20.12 17.35 11.02
N GLY A 173 -21.08 17.60 11.92
CA GLY A 173 -22.39 16.93 11.93
C GLY A 173 -22.28 15.43 12.21
N VAL A 174 -21.39 15.04 13.13
CA VAL A 174 -21.11 13.65 13.50
C VAL A 174 -21.32 13.44 15.01
N PRO A 175 -21.41 12.19 15.49
CA PRO A 175 -21.60 11.92 16.92
C PRO A 175 -20.46 12.48 17.77
N SER A 176 -20.78 12.96 18.99
CA SER A 176 -19.83 13.56 19.93
C SER A 176 -18.76 12.59 20.45
N SER A 177 -18.96 11.29 20.23
CA SER A 177 -18.01 10.24 20.59
C SER A 177 -17.92 9.24 19.44
N PRO A 178 -16.73 8.70 19.13
CA PRO A 178 -16.58 7.70 18.09
C PRO A 178 -17.48 6.50 18.36
N THR A 179 -18.33 6.18 17.40
CA THR A 179 -19.32 5.11 17.50
C THR A 179 -19.56 4.50 16.13
N ASN A 180 -20.12 3.30 16.13
CA ASN A 180 -20.64 2.67 14.93
C ASN A 180 -22.01 3.27 14.59
N ALA A 181 -22.29 3.43 13.31
CA ALA A 181 -23.64 3.64 12.82
C ALA A 181 -24.54 2.44 13.17
N PRO A 182 -25.85 2.64 13.40
CA PRO A 182 -26.78 1.54 13.65
C PRO A 182 -26.74 0.45 12.57
N GLU A 183 -26.61 0.85 11.31
CA GLU A 183 -26.50 -0.05 10.16
C GLU A 183 -25.23 -0.91 10.23
N LEU A 184 -24.12 -0.33 10.68
CA LEU A 184 -22.88 -1.08 10.86
C LEU A 184 -23.00 -2.12 12.00
N ASN A 185 -23.69 -1.78 13.09
CA ASN A 185 -23.95 -2.74 14.16
C ASN A 185 -24.81 -3.92 13.68
N GLN A 186 -25.81 -3.66 12.82
CA GLN A 186 -26.62 -4.72 12.20
C GLN A 186 -25.79 -5.60 11.26
N LEU A 187 -24.92 -4.99 10.45
CA LEU A 187 -24.00 -5.70 9.58
C LEU A 187 -23.07 -6.62 10.37
N ILE A 188 -22.38 -6.09 11.40
CA ILE A 188 -21.47 -6.86 12.25
C ILE A 188 -22.23 -8.00 12.95
N SER A 189 -23.44 -7.74 13.46
CA SER A 189 -24.28 -8.77 14.08
C SER A 189 -24.63 -9.89 13.09
N CYS A 190 -25.01 -9.54 11.85
CA CYS A 190 -25.29 -10.52 10.81
C CYS A 190 -24.06 -11.38 10.49
N VAL A 191 -22.89 -10.75 10.33
CA VAL A 191 -21.63 -11.47 10.07
C VAL A 191 -21.29 -12.41 11.21
N ASN A 192 -21.31 -11.92 12.45
CA ASN A 192 -20.98 -12.73 13.63
C ASN A 192 -21.94 -13.91 13.83
N SER A 193 -23.22 -13.76 13.49
CA SER A 193 -24.20 -14.86 13.56
C SER A 193 -23.89 -16.03 12.61
N ARG A 194 -23.05 -15.81 11.59
CA ARG A 194 -22.73 -16.79 10.54
C ARG A 194 -21.27 -17.25 10.59
N LEU A 195 -20.37 -16.32 10.83
CA LEU A 195 -18.92 -16.50 10.71
C LEU A 195 -18.15 -16.18 11.99
N GLY A 196 -18.82 -15.90 13.12
CA GLY A 196 -18.16 -15.43 14.34
C GLY A 196 -17.04 -16.35 14.86
N ASN A 197 -17.14 -17.67 14.64
CA ASN A 197 -16.10 -18.64 15.01
C ASN A 197 -14.81 -18.54 14.18
N PHE A 198 -14.86 -17.84 13.05
CA PHE A 198 -13.74 -17.65 12.11
C PHE A 198 -13.20 -16.22 12.13
N ILE A 199 -13.72 -15.36 13.01
CA ILE A 199 -13.36 -13.95 13.13
C ILE A 199 -12.71 -13.74 14.49
N ASP A 200 -11.55 -13.09 14.49
CA ASP A 200 -10.90 -12.67 15.73
C ASP A 200 -11.70 -11.53 16.38
N GLN A 201 -12.49 -11.88 17.39
CA GLN A 201 -13.33 -10.93 18.12
C GLN A 201 -12.53 -9.89 18.91
N SER A 202 -11.21 -10.10 19.10
CA SER A 202 -10.32 -9.13 19.74
C SER A 202 -9.79 -8.07 18.77
N GLN A 203 -9.93 -8.31 17.46
CA GLN A 203 -9.41 -7.46 16.38
C GLN A 203 -10.52 -7.05 15.40
N ILE A 204 -11.54 -6.36 15.93
CA ILE A 204 -12.60 -5.75 15.12
C ILE A 204 -12.41 -4.23 15.15
N TYR A 205 -11.95 -3.67 14.03
CA TYR A 205 -11.65 -2.25 13.89
C TYR A 205 -12.76 -1.56 13.08
N THR A 206 -13.50 -0.64 13.69
CA THR A 206 -14.64 0.04 13.06
C THR A 206 -14.39 1.53 12.87
N TYR A 207 -13.97 2.19 13.94
CA TYR A 207 -13.51 3.58 13.94
C TYR A 207 -12.08 3.65 14.52
N GLU A 208 -11.39 4.74 14.23
CA GLU A 208 -10.02 4.97 14.67
C GLU A 208 -9.94 5.18 16.19
N ARG A 209 -8.94 4.59 16.85
CA ARG A 209 -8.74 4.67 18.30
C ARG A 209 -7.48 5.43 18.69
N GLN A 210 -6.49 5.51 17.81
CA GLN A 210 -5.22 6.17 18.07
C GLN A 210 -5.25 7.65 17.67
N ASN A 211 -5.87 7.96 16.53
CA ASN A 211 -6.09 9.32 16.04
C ASN A 211 -7.60 9.63 16.04
N ASP A 212 -8.21 9.59 17.21
CA ASP A 212 -9.67 9.65 17.38
C ASP A 212 -10.32 10.92 16.79
N LEU A 213 -9.59 12.03 16.72
CA LEU A 213 -10.03 13.27 16.07
C LEU A 213 -10.35 13.10 14.57
N CYS A 214 -9.78 12.09 13.92
CA CYS A 214 -10.06 11.74 12.53
C CYS A 214 -11.50 11.23 12.34
N ASN A 215 -12.08 10.62 13.38
CA ASN A 215 -13.48 10.20 13.34
C ASN A 215 -14.43 11.39 13.24
N TYR A 216 -14.05 12.55 13.80
CA TYR A 216 -14.86 13.76 13.74
C TYR A 216 -14.69 14.51 12.43
N THR A 217 -13.46 14.58 11.96
CA THR A 217 -13.06 15.37 10.78
C THR A 217 -13.25 14.64 9.46
N ARG A 218 -13.81 13.42 9.47
CA ARG A 218 -13.92 12.55 8.28
C ARG A 218 -12.56 12.30 7.62
N GLY A 219 -11.51 12.13 8.42
CA GLY A 219 -10.15 11.94 7.91
C GLY A 219 -9.48 13.19 7.34
N GLN A 220 -10.12 14.36 7.40
CA GLN A 220 -9.49 15.62 7.00
C GLN A 220 -8.30 15.92 7.93
N PRO A 221 -7.12 16.30 7.40
CA PRO A 221 -5.91 16.49 8.21
C PRO A 221 -5.91 17.82 8.98
N VAL A 222 -7.04 18.16 9.63
CA VAL A 222 -7.26 19.41 10.36
C VAL A 222 -6.63 19.38 11.74
N CYS A 223 -6.67 18.22 12.40
CA CYS A 223 -6.15 18.03 13.76
C CYS A 223 -5.00 17.01 13.86
N GLY A 224 -4.44 16.60 12.71
CA GLY A 224 -3.38 15.60 12.65
C GLY A 224 -3.49 14.71 11.41
N ALA A 225 -2.59 13.75 11.29
CA ALA A 225 -2.67 12.72 10.27
C ALA A 225 -3.68 11.62 10.67
N CYS A 226 -4.34 11.03 9.67
CA CYS A 226 -5.36 10.00 9.84
C CYS A 226 -4.90 8.68 9.22
N ALA A 227 -5.33 7.55 9.80
CA ALA A 227 -4.95 6.22 9.30
C ALA A 227 -5.68 5.82 8.02
N HIS A 228 -6.89 6.34 7.80
CA HIS A 228 -7.65 6.11 6.58
C HIS A 228 -7.76 7.37 5.73
N LEU A 229 -8.14 7.18 4.46
CA LEU A 229 -8.36 8.26 3.52
C LEU A 229 -9.48 9.22 3.98
N ILE A 230 -9.44 10.44 3.43
CA ILE A 230 -10.50 11.44 3.61
C ILE A 230 -11.83 10.84 3.15
N ASN A 231 -12.87 11.00 3.97
CA ASN A 231 -14.20 10.44 3.78
C ASN A 231 -14.23 8.90 3.74
N SER A 232 -13.29 8.20 4.36
CA SER A 232 -13.39 6.75 4.54
C SER A 232 -14.66 6.36 5.31
N CYS A 233 -15.22 5.19 5.01
CA CYS A 233 -16.32 4.61 5.77
C CYS A 233 -16.00 4.36 7.25
N HIS A 234 -14.73 4.17 7.62
CA HIS A 234 -14.33 4.13 9.04
C HIS A 234 -14.59 5.46 9.77
N TYR A 235 -14.68 6.56 9.01
CA TYR A 235 -15.06 7.89 9.48
C TYR A 235 -16.48 8.29 9.07
N GLY A 236 -17.29 7.33 8.61
CA GLY A 236 -18.68 7.54 8.24
C GLY A 236 -18.92 8.04 6.81
N GLY A 237 -17.90 8.11 5.94
CA GLY A 237 -18.08 8.50 4.54
C GLY A 237 -18.20 10.01 4.33
N VAL A 238 -18.62 10.42 3.12
CA VAL A 238 -18.85 11.82 2.74
C VAL A 238 -20.04 12.45 3.51
N GLY A 239 -21.08 11.65 3.80
CA GLY A 239 -22.34 12.16 4.35
C GLY A 239 -22.90 11.44 5.57
N GLY A 240 -22.23 10.42 6.12
CA GLY A 240 -22.76 9.69 7.28
C GLY A 240 -22.72 10.53 8.56
N THR A 241 -23.84 10.61 9.28
CA THR A 241 -23.98 11.44 10.50
C THR A 241 -24.14 10.60 11.77
N THR A 242 -24.17 9.27 11.62
CA THR A 242 -24.50 8.32 12.70
C THR A 242 -23.31 7.54 13.23
N GLY A 243 -22.12 7.72 12.65
CA GLY A 243 -20.88 7.07 13.07
C GLY A 243 -20.16 6.35 11.93
N ALA A 244 -19.22 5.48 12.30
CA ALA A 244 -18.50 4.62 11.37
C ALA A 244 -19.45 3.67 10.64
N GLN A 245 -19.17 3.47 9.36
CA GLN A 245 -19.94 2.68 8.42
C GLN A 245 -19.11 1.54 7.81
N ALA A 246 -17.90 1.29 8.30
CA ALA A 246 -17.08 0.16 7.91
C ALA A 246 -16.45 -0.56 9.10
N VAL A 247 -16.00 -1.78 8.83
CA VAL A 247 -15.33 -2.67 9.76
C VAL A 247 -14.28 -3.49 9.01
N ASP A 248 -13.14 -3.67 9.66
CA ASP A 248 -12.12 -4.64 9.24
C ASP A 248 -12.23 -5.88 10.09
N PHE A 249 -12.41 -7.03 9.43
CA PHE A 249 -12.42 -8.34 10.07
C PHE A 249 -11.09 -9.06 9.86
N ASN A 250 -10.54 -9.57 10.96
CA ASN A 250 -9.38 -10.46 10.96
C ASN A 250 -9.82 -11.92 11.13
N ALA A 251 -9.08 -12.82 10.48
CA ALA A 251 -9.34 -14.25 10.51
C ALA A 251 -8.86 -14.90 11.81
N GLN A 252 -9.66 -15.82 12.33
CA GLN A 252 -9.30 -16.71 13.42
C GLN A 252 -9.45 -18.17 13.00
N GLY A 253 -8.39 -18.96 13.14
CA GLY A 253 -8.42 -20.40 12.85
C GLY A 253 -8.52 -20.77 11.37
N ILE A 254 -8.53 -19.78 10.47
CA ILE A 254 -8.45 -19.93 9.00
C ILE A 254 -7.52 -18.85 8.42
N SER A 255 -7.22 -18.94 7.12
CA SER A 255 -6.45 -17.89 6.45
C SER A 255 -7.30 -16.65 6.17
N GLU A 256 -6.68 -15.47 6.11
CA GLU A 256 -7.35 -14.21 5.75
C GLU A 256 -8.03 -14.28 4.37
N GLN A 257 -7.38 -14.93 3.40
CA GLN A 257 -7.95 -15.18 2.08
C GLN A 257 -9.21 -16.05 2.13
N GLU A 258 -9.25 -17.04 3.01
CA GLU A 258 -10.41 -17.90 3.20
C GLU A 258 -11.55 -17.15 3.90
N LEU A 259 -11.24 -16.33 4.91
CA LEU A 259 -12.24 -15.47 5.55
C LEU A 259 -12.86 -14.52 4.53
N TYR A 260 -12.05 -13.87 3.68
CA TYR A 260 -12.51 -13.00 2.61
C TYR A 260 -13.52 -13.71 1.68
N GLN A 261 -13.21 -14.93 1.22
CA GLN A 261 -14.12 -15.71 0.38
C GLN A 261 -15.44 -16.04 1.10
N ARG A 262 -15.38 -16.37 2.39
CA ARG A 262 -16.57 -16.64 3.21
C ARG A 262 -17.43 -15.38 3.40
N LEU A 263 -16.80 -14.23 3.61
CA LEU A 263 -17.47 -12.93 3.71
C LEU A 263 -18.15 -12.56 2.39
N GLN A 264 -17.49 -12.76 1.24
CA GLN A 264 -18.09 -12.55 -0.08
C GLN A 264 -19.39 -13.36 -0.26
N ASN A 265 -19.41 -14.62 0.19
CA ASN A 265 -20.59 -15.50 0.06
C ASN A 265 -21.80 -15.04 0.89
N ILE A 266 -21.60 -14.24 1.92
CA ILE A 266 -22.69 -13.69 2.74
C ILE A 266 -22.98 -12.21 2.45
N SER A 267 -22.30 -11.61 1.47
CA SER A 267 -22.38 -10.17 1.18
C SER A 267 -23.79 -9.67 0.89
N SER A 268 -24.55 -10.39 0.07
CA SER A 268 -25.96 -10.06 -0.22
C SER A 268 -26.89 -10.31 0.96
N VAL A 269 -26.57 -11.30 1.80
CA VAL A 269 -27.39 -11.70 2.94
C VAL A 269 -27.24 -10.72 4.10
N CYS A 270 -26.03 -10.21 4.30
CA CYS A 270 -25.71 -9.22 5.33
C CYS A 270 -25.65 -7.78 4.80
N ASN A 271 -26.18 -7.54 3.59
CA ASN A 271 -26.31 -6.21 2.97
C ASN A 271 -25.01 -5.39 2.95
N PHE A 272 -23.93 -5.98 2.47
CA PHE A 272 -22.67 -5.25 2.30
C PHE A 272 -22.81 -4.21 1.19
N GLY A 273 -22.23 -3.03 1.40
CA GLY A 273 -22.06 -2.01 0.38
C GLY A 273 -20.81 -2.25 -0.45
N TYR A 274 -19.69 -2.46 0.22
CA TYR A 274 -18.41 -2.75 -0.38
C TYR A 274 -17.64 -3.76 0.46
N ILE A 275 -16.79 -4.55 -0.22
CA ILE A 275 -15.89 -5.52 0.41
C ILE A 275 -14.56 -5.51 -0.32
N LEU A 276 -13.46 -5.45 0.43
CA LEU A 276 -12.10 -5.43 -0.11
C LEU A 276 -11.17 -6.29 0.75
N PHE A 277 -10.27 -7.01 0.07
CA PHE A 277 -9.20 -7.72 0.73
C PHE A 277 -7.97 -6.81 0.86
N GLU A 278 -7.55 -6.55 2.09
CA GLU A 278 -6.42 -5.65 2.40
C GLU A 278 -5.12 -6.40 2.72
N GLY A 279 -5.11 -7.72 2.52
CA GLY A 279 -3.95 -8.58 2.75
C GLY A 279 -3.88 -9.13 4.18
N THR A 280 -4.03 -8.26 5.19
CA THR A 280 -4.03 -8.64 6.61
C THR A 280 -5.41 -8.64 7.26
N SER A 281 -6.41 -8.14 6.57
CA SER A 281 -7.80 -8.00 7.02
C SER A 281 -8.73 -8.00 5.82
N THR A 282 -10.03 -8.19 6.08
CA THR A 282 -11.09 -7.94 5.11
C THR A 282 -11.91 -6.74 5.53
N HIS A 283 -11.86 -5.68 4.72
CA HIS A 283 -12.68 -4.49 4.87
C HIS A 283 -14.10 -4.74 4.37
N VAL A 284 -15.10 -4.33 5.15
CA VAL A 284 -16.52 -4.38 4.80
C VAL A 284 -17.20 -3.08 5.20
N SER A 285 -17.95 -2.46 4.27
CA SER A 285 -18.75 -1.27 4.54
C SER A 285 -20.25 -1.49 4.36
N THR A 286 -21.07 -0.66 5.00
CA THR A 286 -22.53 -0.65 4.84
C THR A 286 -22.94 -0.08 3.49
N GLN A 287 -24.09 -0.49 2.94
CA GLN A 287 -24.64 0.02 1.67
C GLN A 287 -24.83 1.53 1.60
N THR A 288 -25.05 2.18 2.74
CA THR A 288 -25.27 3.62 2.86
C THR A 288 -23.98 4.43 2.83
N CYS A 289 -22.81 3.78 2.90
CA CYS A 289 -21.56 4.50 2.91
C CYS A 289 -21.19 5.00 1.51
N THR A 290 -20.76 6.26 1.45
CA THR A 290 -20.23 6.91 0.24
C THR A 290 -18.79 7.35 0.53
N GLY A 291 -17.80 6.56 0.09
CA GLY A 291 -16.37 6.83 0.33
C GLY A 291 -15.63 5.59 0.87
N ASN A 292 -15.20 4.71 -0.03
CA ASN A 292 -14.34 3.57 0.28
C ASN A 292 -12.90 3.90 -0.13
#